data_AF-A0A938SDN4-F1
#
_entry.id   AF-A0A938SDN4-F1
#
_cell.length_a   1.000
_cell.length_b   1.000
_cell.length_c   1.000
_cell.angle_alpha   90.00
_cell.angle_beta   90.00
_cell.angle_gamma   90.00
#
_symmetry.space_group_name_H-M   'P 1'
#
loop_
_entity.id
_entity.type
_entity.pdbx_description
1 polymer ?
#
loop_
_entity_poly.entity_id
_entity_poly.type
_entity_poly.pdbx_seq_one_letter_code
_entity_poly.pdbx_strand_id
1 'polypeptide(L)'
;MTRAFGRVVRPLSTLLCALFASAALGAGFDEQTLLLALFDASLDADYARGSWQADSTGTLTRLGEGRRGAALMLRDRARLDFAADGNLNPLEGTIEFWLKPSWPGNDPETHSLFSFQASALNFLNINSLPGGRLGVAVSAGKSAEDRVWRRVDADISGWKPGEWHHVAAV
;
A
#
# COMPACT_ATOMS: atom_id res chain seq x y z
N MET A 1 56.45 29.04 -47.30
CA MET A 1 56.74 28.41 -45.99
C MET A 1 56.75 29.53 -44.95
N THR A 2 55.95 29.64 -43.90
CA THR A 2 54.89 28.81 -43.31
C THR A 2 54.12 29.77 -42.38
N ARG A 3 52.79 29.90 -42.53
CA ARG A 3 51.95 30.73 -41.64
C ARG A 3 51.62 29.95 -40.38
N ALA A 4 51.85 30.55 -39.21
CA ALA A 4 51.43 30.01 -37.93
C ALA A 4 49.91 30.24 -37.73
N PHE A 5 49.15 29.16 -37.62
CA PHE A 5 47.73 29.20 -37.24
C PHE A 5 47.60 29.11 -35.71
N GLY A 6 47.00 30.14 -35.10
CA GLY A 6 46.61 30.13 -33.69
C GLY A 6 45.46 29.14 -33.44
N ARG A 7 45.62 28.27 -32.44
CA ARG A 7 44.56 27.40 -31.93
C ARG A 7 43.55 28.24 -31.15
N VAL A 8 42.33 28.32 -31.66
CA VAL A 8 41.15 28.77 -30.89
C VAL A 8 40.64 27.58 -30.08
N VAL A 9 40.67 27.70 -28.75
CA VAL A 9 40.10 26.73 -27.81
C VAL A 9 38.58 26.93 -27.80
N ARG A 10 37.82 25.87 -28.10
CA ARG A 10 36.35 25.86 -27.98
C ARG A 10 35.96 25.56 -26.52
N PRO A 11 35.05 26.31 -25.89
CA PRO A 11 34.51 25.90 -24.59
C PRO A 11 33.56 24.72 -24.78
N LEU A 12 33.76 23.70 -23.95
CA LEU A 12 32.95 22.50 -23.86
C LEU A 12 31.59 22.87 -23.24
N SER A 13 30.53 22.80 -24.03
CA SER A 13 29.16 22.92 -23.56
C SER A 13 28.79 21.70 -22.72
N THR A 14 28.64 21.86 -21.41
CA THR A 14 28.00 20.87 -20.54
C THR A 14 26.75 21.52 -19.96
N LEU A 15 25.63 21.43 -20.69
CA LEU A 15 24.33 21.74 -20.12
C LEU A 15 23.89 20.52 -19.31
N LEU A 16 24.01 20.63 -17.99
CA LEU A 16 23.57 19.66 -17.02
C LEU A 16 22.02 19.60 -17.05
N CYS A 17 21.45 18.47 -17.46
CA CYS A 17 20.03 18.17 -17.25
C CYS A 17 19.77 18.03 -15.75
N ALA A 18 19.40 19.12 -15.09
CA ALA A 18 18.78 19.04 -13.78
C ALA A 18 17.31 18.65 -13.97
N LEU A 19 17.04 17.35 -14.02
CA LEU A 19 15.71 16.83 -13.73
C LEU A 19 15.45 17.13 -12.26
N PHE A 20 14.73 18.22 -11.99
CA PHE A 20 14.02 18.37 -10.72
C PHE A 20 12.94 17.29 -10.71
N ALA A 21 13.27 16.11 -10.18
CA ALA A 21 12.26 15.24 -9.63
C ALA A 21 11.54 16.09 -8.57
N SER A 22 10.32 16.53 -8.88
CA SER A 22 9.44 17.16 -7.91
C SER A 22 9.41 16.25 -6.69
N ALA A 23 9.98 16.71 -5.59
CA ALA A 23 9.75 16.13 -4.29
C ALA A 23 8.24 16.24 -4.03
N ALA A 24 7.51 15.15 -4.25
CA ALA A 24 6.24 14.96 -3.59
C ALA A 24 6.56 14.94 -2.09
N LEU A 25 6.35 16.07 -1.42
CA LEU A 25 6.60 16.19 0.00
C LEU A 25 5.70 15.18 0.74
N GLY A 26 6.38 14.22 1.36
CA GLY A 26 5.82 12.99 1.88
C GLY A 26 4.71 13.18 2.90
N ALA A 27 3.71 12.33 2.78
CA ALA A 27 3.31 11.56 3.95
C ALA A 27 4.52 10.68 4.30
N GLY A 28 5.46 11.22 5.07
CA GLY A 28 6.74 10.57 5.34
C GLY A 28 6.50 9.29 6.14
N PHE A 29 7.10 8.19 5.69
CA PHE A 29 7.36 7.06 6.57
C PHE A 29 8.28 7.53 7.70
N ASP A 30 8.15 6.90 8.86
CA ASP A 30 9.04 7.13 10.00
C ASP A 30 10.04 5.96 10.15
N GLU A 31 10.85 6.01 11.20
CA GLU A 31 11.82 4.96 11.48
C GLU A 31 11.18 3.60 11.84
N GLN A 32 9.88 3.56 12.15
CA GLN A 32 9.16 2.34 12.49
C GLN A 32 8.39 1.74 11.32
N THR A 33 8.26 2.47 10.22
CA THR A 33 7.60 1.99 9.01
C THR A 33 8.35 0.77 8.46
N LEU A 34 7.59 -0.29 8.14
CA LEU A 34 8.12 -1.51 7.53
C LEU A 34 7.85 -1.57 6.03
N LEU A 35 6.72 -1.02 5.59
CA LEU A 35 6.31 -0.95 4.20
C LEU A 35 5.43 0.28 3.97
N LEU A 36 5.67 1.01 2.88
CA LEU A 36 4.84 2.11 2.41
C LEU A 36 4.63 1.97 0.90
N ALA A 37 3.37 1.97 0.47
CA ALA A 37 2.99 1.97 -0.94
C ALA A 37 1.97 3.08 -1.21
N LEU A 38 2.45 4.17 -1.83
CA LEU A 38 1.68 5.35 -2.22
C LEU A 38 1.06 5.18 -3.61
N PHE A 39 1.67 4.34 -4.45
CA PHE A 39 1.25 4.05 -5.83
C PHE A 39 1.33 5.24 -6.79
N ASP A 40 2.13 6.26 -6.48
CA ASP A 40 2.33 7.41 -7.39
C ASP A 40 3.07 6.98 -8.66
N ALA A 41 4.16 6.23 -8.49
CA ALA A 41 5.06 5.85 -9.56
C ALA A 41 4.77 4.45 -10.14
N SER A 42 4.58 3.44 -9.29
CA SER A 42 4.41 2.04 -9.69
C SER A 42 3.49 1.27 -8.73
N LEU A 43 3.39 -0.05 -8.94
CA LEU A 43 2.70 -0.96 -8.01
C LEU A 43 3.60 -1.42 -6.86
N ASP A 44 4.92 -1.30 -7.03
CA ASP A 44 5.88 -1.65 -5.99
C ASP A 44 5.82 -0.65 -4.83
N ALA A 45 6.30 -1.07 -3.67
CA ALA A 45 6.34 -0.23 -2.49
C ALA A 45 7.37 0.90 -2.69
N ASP A 46 6.99 2.11 -2.30
CA ASP A 46 7.88 3.28 -2.25
C ASP A 46 8.96 3.12 -1.16
N TYR A 47 8.64 2.39 -0.10
CA TYR A 47 9.58 1.97 0.93
C TYR A 47 9.25 0.58 1.44
N ALA A 48 10.27 -0.23 1.69
CA ALA A 48 10.16 -1.54 2.31
C ALA A 48 11.43 -1.85 3.10
N ARG A 49 11.30 -2.47 4.27
CA ARG A 49 12.44 -3.07 4.99
C ARG A 49 12.80 -4.45 4.44
N GLY A 50 11.80 -5.18 3.94
CA GLY A 50 11.96 -6.41 3.18
C GLY A 50 12.03 -6.16 1.68
N SER A 51 11.45 -7.06 0.88
CA SER A 51 11.34 -6.84 -0.56
C SER A 51 10.32 -5.74 -0.86
N TRP A 52 10.67 -4.79 -1.71
CA TRP A 52 9.78 -3.72 -2.17
C TRP A 52 8.87 -4.14 -3.32
N GLN A 53 9.18 -5.26 -3.98
CA GLN A 53 8.50 -5.71 -5.18
C GLN A 53 7.10 -6.21 -4.86
N ALA A 54 6.12 -5.79 -5.67
CA ALA A 54 4.77 -6.28 -5.57
C ALA A 54 4.50 -7.40 -6.58
N ASP A 55 3.79 -8.43 -6.12
CA ASP A 55 3.11 -9.38 -6.98
C ASP A 55 1.64 -8.99 -7.10
N SER A 56 0.99 -9.41 -8.19
CA SER A 56 -0.41 -9.10 -8.38
C SER A 56 -1.18 -10.22 -9.06
N THR A 57 -2.49 -10.25 -8.82
CA THR A 57 -3.41 -11.12 -9.55
C THR A 57 -4.63 -10.30 -9.95
N GLY A 58 -5.15 -10.54 -11.16
CA GLY A 58 -6.26 -9.76 -11.71
C GLY A 58 -5.80 -8.43 -12.32
N THR A 59 -6.76 -7.58 -12.68
CA THR A 59 -6.46 -6.27 -13.28
C THR A 59 -6.48 -5.19 -12.20
N LEU A 60 -5.35 -4.52 -12.01
CA LEU A 60 -5.23 -3.34 -11.16
C LEU A 60 -5.10 -2.10 -12.03
N THR A 61 -5.79 -1.04 -11.65
CA THR A 61 -5.74 0.24 -12.39
C THR A 61 -5.20 1.32 -11.47
N ARG A 62 -4.07 1.91 -11.84
CA ARG A 62 -3.56 3.12 -11.17
C ARG A 62 -4.39 4.32 -11.61
N LEU A 63 -4.98 4.99 -10.64
CA LEU A 63 -5.77 6.21 -10.84
C LEU A 63 -4.89 7.42 -10.55
N GLY A 64 -4.97 8.46 -11.38
CA GLY A 64 -4.23 9.70 -11.15
C GLY A 64 -4.77 10.58 -10.01
N GLU A 65 -5.94 10.24 -9.47
CA GLU A 65 -6.63 11.01 -8.43
C GLU A 65 -6.94 10.14 -7.21
N GLY A 66 -5.95 9.98 -6.34
CA GLY A 66 -6.06 9.34 -5.04
C GLY A 66 -6.44 10.31 -3.92
N ARG A 67 -6.44 9.81 -2.67
CA ARG A 67 -6.59 10.68 -1.49
C ARG A 67 -5.41 11.64 -1.34
N ARG A 68 -4.21 11.15 -1.69
CA ARG A 68 -2.96 11.89 -1.84
C ARG A 68 -2.27 11.27 -3.04
N GLY A 69 -1.84 12.09 -4.01
CA GLY A 69 -1.24 11.57 -5.23
C GLY A 69 -2.19 10.64 -6.00
N ALA A 70 -1.66 9.50 -6.45
CA ALA A 70 -2.40 8.44 -7.12
C ALA A 70 -3.10 7.51 -6.14
N ALA A 71 -3.90 6.58 -6.66
CA ALA A 71 -4.44 5.46 -5.91
C ALA A 71 -4.50 4.21 -6.78
N LEU A 72 -4.58 3.05 -6.13
CA LEU A 72 -4.76 1.79 -6.82
C LEU A 72 -6.22 1.32 -6.73
N MET A 73 -6.85 1.10 -7.88
CA MET A 73 -8.19 0.53 -7.98
C MET A 73 -8.09 -0.98 -8.20
N LEU A 74 -8.70 -1.74 -7.29
CA LEU A 74 -8.81 -3.19 -7.36
C LEU A 74 -10.25 -3.54 -7.76
N ARG A 75 -10.42 -4.39 -8.78
CA ARG A 75 -11.71 -4.90 -9.26
C ARG A 75 -11.67 -6.41 -9.39
N ASP A 76 -12.83 -7.06 -9.45
CA ASP A 76 -12.96 -8.48 -9.82
C ASP A 76 -12.07 -9.42 -9.00
N ARG A 77 -11.99 -9.16 -7.68
CA ARG A 77 -11.14 -9.87 -6.72
C ARG A 77 -9.63 -9.79 -7.01
N ALA A 78 -9.20 -8.75 -7.72
CA ALA A 78 -7.79 -8.45 -7.88
C ALA A 78 -7.12 -8.25 -6.52
N ARG A 79 -5.83 -8.57 -6.45
CA ARG A 79 -5.00 -8.42 -5.25
C ARG A 79 -3.64 -7.88 -5.64
N LEU A 80 -3.05 -7.17 -4.68
CA LEU A 80 -1.65 -6.78 -4.68
C LEU A 80 -1.02 -7.41 -3.44
N ASP A 81 0.07 -8.12 -3.63
CA ASP A 81 0.74 -8.90 -2.60
C ASP A 81 2.17 -8.37 -2.43
N PHE A 82 2.60 -8.23 -1.18
CA PHE A 82 3.99 -7.96 -0.82
C PHE A 82 4.52 -9.11 0.02
N ALA A 83 5.80 -9.45 -0.14
CA ALA A 83 6.45 -10.42 0.73
C ALA A 83 6.40 -9.91 2.18
N ALA A 84 5.91 -10.71 3.11
CA ALA A 84 5.77 -10.31 4.51
C ALA A 84 7.13 -10.26 5.25
N ASP A 85 8.11 -11.06 4.81
CA ASP A 85 9.44 -11.10 5.42
C ASP A 85 10.10 -9.71 5.38
N GLY A 86 10.42 -9.17 6.56
CA GLY A 86 10.93 -7.81 6.75
C GLY A 86 9.89 -6.68 6.63
N ASN A 87 8.73 -6.91 6.00
CA ASN A 87 7.70 -5.88 5.76
C ASN A 87 6.54 -5.89 6.76
N LEU A 88 6.44 -6.93 7.58
CA LEU A 88 5.41 -7.06 8.60
C LEU A 88 5.98 -7.76 9.84
N ASN A 89 5.72 -7.19 11.02
CA ASN A 89 5.98 -7.86 12.29
C ASN A 89 4.67 -8.50 12.78
N PRO A 90 4.58 -9.84 12.91
CA PRO A 90 3.34 -10.50 13.31
C PRO A 90 2.99 -10.33 14.80
N LEU A 91 3.89 -9.75 15.61
CA LEU A 91 3.70 -9.59 17.05
C LEU A 91 3.22 -8.18 17.45
N GLU A 92 3.48 -7.18 16.63
CA GLU A 92 3.16 -5.78 16.91
C GLU A 92 3.18 -4.93 15.63
N GLY A 93 2.52 -3.78 15.67
CA GLY A 93 2.60 -2.78 14.62
C GLY A 93 1.26 -2.14 14.33
N THR A 94 1.17 -1.52 13.16
CA THR A 94 -0.08 -0.92 12.67
C THR A 94 -0.21 -1.19 11.19
N ILE A 95 -1.40 -1.61 10.76
CA ILE A 95 -1.77 -1.64 9.34
C ILE A 95 -2.68 -0.45 9.09
N GLU A 96 -2.25 0.45 8.21
CA GLU A 96 -3.00 1.65 7.86
C GLU A 96 -3.09 1.87 6.35
N PHE A 97 -4.23 2.39 5.90
CA PHE A 97 -4.46 2.75 4.50
C PHE A 97 -5.66 3.68 4.34
N TRP A 98 -5.70 4.40 3.22
CA TRP A 98 -6.89 5.08 2.75
C TRP A 98 -7.70 4.18 1.83
N LEU A 99 -9.01 4.09 2.07
CA LEU A 99 -9.95 3.29 1.30
C LEU A 99 -11.04 4.19 0.72
N LYS A 100 -11.38 3.98 -0.55
CA LYS A 100 -12.56 4.56 -1.20
C LYS A 100 -13.44 3.43 -1.72
N PRO A 101 -14.40 2.93 -0.92
CA PRO A 101 -15.23 1.81 -1.34
C PRO A 101 -16.20 2.23 -2.44
N SER A 102 -16.52 1.33 -3.37
CA SER A 102 -17.63 1.52 -4.31
C SER A 102 -18.98 1.04 -3.74
N TRP A 103 -18.98 0.59 -2.50
CA TRP A 103 -20.09 -0.02 -1.77
C TRP A 103 -20.44 0.80 -0.52
N PRO A 104 -21.70 0.79 -0.07
CA PRO A 104 -22.12 1.48 1.15
C PRO A 104 -21.69 0.67 2.38
N GLY A 105 -21.43 1.32 3.51
CA GLY A 105 -20.90 0.63 4.68
C GLY A 105 -21.73 -0.54 5.22
N ASN A 106 -23.05 -0.51 4.98
CA ASN A 106 -24.00 -1.56 5.34
C ASN A 106 -24.24 -2.59 4.22
N ASP A 107 -23.32 -2.70 3.24
CA ASP A 107 -23.39 -3.71 2.19
C ASP A 107 -23.57 -5.13 2.79
N PRO A 108 -24.48 -5.97 2.25
CA PRO A 108 -24.66 -7.33 2.73
C PRO A 108 -23.47 -8.25 2.38
N GLU A 109 -22.55 -7.83 1.52
CA GLU A 109 -21.36 -8.61 1.17
C GLU A 109 -20.18 -8.36 2.13
N THR A 110 -19.28 -9.34 2.20
CA THR A 110 -17.99 -9.22 2.87
C THR A 110 -16.93 -8.81 1.87
N HIS A 111 -16.29 -7.66 2.08
CA HIS A 111 -15.18 -7.19 1.26
C HIS A 111 -13.86 -7.36 2.02
N SER A 112 -12.96 -8.19 1.48
CA SER A 112 -11.60 -8.34 2.02
C SER A 112 -10.76 -7.12 1.66
N LEU A 113 -10.09 -6.52 2.65
CA LEU A 113 -9.29 -5.30 2.47
C LEU A 113 -7.81 -5.55 2.71
N PHE A 114 -7.50 -6.40 3.69
CA PHE A 114 -6.13 -6.84 3.98
C PHE A 114 -6.16 -8.27 4.52
N SER A 115 -5.15 -9.05 4.15
CA SER A 115 -4.93 -10.38 4.70
C SER A 115 -3.45 -10.66 4.86
N PHE A 116 -3.08 -11.21 6.01
CA PHE A 116 -1.77 -11.79 6.28
C PHE A 116 -1.97 -13.19 6.85
N GLN A 117 -1.23 -14.17 6.32
CA GLN A 117 -1.31 -15.55 6.77
C GLN A 117 0.09 -16.11 7.05
N ALA A 118 0.42 -16.29 8.32
CA ALA A 118 1.67 -16.93 8.74
C ALA A 118 1.59 -18.46 8.63
N SER A 119 0.40 -19.03 8.86
CA SER A 119 0.10 -20.44 8.60
C SER A 119 -1.41 -20.66 8.49
N ALA A 120 -1.84 -21.91 8.24
CA ALA A 120 -3.26 -22.25 8.13
C ALA A 120 -4.10 -21.81 9.36
N LEU A 121 -3.51 -21.76 10.55
CA LEU A 121 -4.19 -21.40 11.80
C LEU A 121 -3.89 -19.97 12.28
N ASN A 122 -2.87 -19.33 11.70
CA ASN A 122 -2.32 -18.06 12.18
C ASN A 122 -2.47 -16.99 11.10
N PHE A 123 -3.43 -16.08 11.27
CA PHE A 123 -3.76 -15.06 10.29
C PHE A 123 -4.27 -13.77 10.93
N LEU A 124 -4.14 -12.68 10.18
CA LEU A 124 -4.80 -11.39 10.42
C LEU A 124 -5.58 -11.01 9.17
N ASN A 125 -6.86 -10.66 9.32
CA ASN A 125 -7.71 -10.16 8.24
C ASN A 125 -8.39 -8.86 8.64
N ILE A 126 -8.47 -7.92 7.70
CA ILE A 126 -9.30 -6.72 7.79
C ILE A 126 -10.34 -6.81 6.67
N ASN A 127 -11.62 -6.79 7.03
CA ASN A 127 -12.70 -6.95 6.07
C ASN A 127 -13.98 -6.22 6.52
N SER A 128 -14.78 -5.76 5.57
CA SER A 128 -16.17 -5.38 5.87
C SER A 128 -16.99 -6.65 6.14
N LEU A 129 -18.08 -6.49 6.89
CA LEU A 129 -18.99 -7.58 7.26
C LEU A 129 -20.43 -7.11 7.14
N PRO A 130 -21.36 -8.05 6.92
CA PRO A 130 -22.79 -7.76 6.99
C PRO A 130 -23.16 -7.07 8.30
N GLY A 131 -24.10 -6.13 8.20
CA GLY A 131 -24.59 -5.35 9.33
C GLY A 131 -23.78 -4.09 9.63
N GLY A 132 -22.98 -3.58 8.69
CA GLY A 132 -22.33 -2.28 8.84
C GLY A 132 -21.05 -2.32 9.66
N ARG A 133 -20.26 -3.40 9.58
CA ARG A 133 -19.09 -3.57 10.43
C ARG A 133 -17.80 -3.66 9.63
N LEU A 134 -16.75 -3.03 10.13
CA LEU A 134 -15.37 -3.26 9.70
C LEU A 134 -14.65 -4.05 10.79
N GLY A 135 -14.29 -5.29 10.49
CA GLY A 135 -13.70 -6.20 11.46
C GLY A 135 -12.20 -6.39 11.24
N VAL A 136 -11.45 -6.39 12.33
CA VAL A 136 -10.07 -6.86 12.39
C VAL A 136 -10.07 -8.20 13.11
N ALA A 137 -9.84 -9.28 12.38
CA ALA A 137 -9.80 -10.64 12.92
C ALA A 137 -8.37 -11.14 13.05
N VAL A 138 -8.06 -11.75 14.18
CA VAL A 138 -6.79 -12.45 14.41
C VAL A 138 -7.10 -13.88 14.84
N SER A 139 -6.38 -14.82 14.27
CA SER A 139 -6.37 -16.22 14.69
C SER A 139 -4.94 -16.62 15.03
N ALA A 140 -4.76 -17.36 16.11
CA ALA A 140 -3.48 -17.96 16.46
C ALA A 140 -3.66 -19.30 17.15
N GLY A 141 -2.73 -20.24 16.92
CA GLY A 141 -2.75 -21.57 17.51
C GLY A 141 -1.65 -22.47 16.93
N LYS A 142 -1.24 -23.48 17.70
CA LYS A 142 -0.32 -24.54 17.26
C LYS A 142 -1.07 -25.75 16.70
N SER A 143 -2.33 -25.93 17.08
CA SER A 143 -3.23 -26.99 16.60
C SER A 143 -4.66 -26.47 16.46
N ALA A 144 -5.57 -27.32 15.97
CA ALA A 144 -6.97 -26.92 15.83
C ALA A 144 -7.65 -26.73 17.20
N GLU A 145 -7.22 -27.49 18.21
CA GLU A 145 -7.78 -27.54 19.55
C GLU A 145 -7.39 -26.32 20.39
N ASP A 146 -6.19 -25.76 20.18
CA ASP A 146 -5.70 -24.59 20.90
C ASP A 146 -5.91 -23.27 20.14
N ARG A 147 -6.54 -23.32 18.96
CA ARG A 147 -6.77 -22.15 18.11
C ARG A 147 -7.67 -21.14 18.82
N VAL A 148 -7.13 -19.96 19.06
CA VAL A 148 -7.88 -18.79 19.54
C VAL A 148 -8.18 -17.89 18.37
N TRP A 149 -9.46 -17.55 18.22
CA TRP A 149 -9.94 -16.53 17.29
C TRP A 149 -10.47 -15.33 18.06
N ARG A 150 -10.11 -14.13 17.62
CA ARG A 150 -10.54 -12.84 18.16
C ARG A 150 -10.89 -11.90 17.02
N ARG A 151 -11.84 -11.01 17.27
CA ARG A 151 -12.17 -9.91 16.36
C ARG A 151 -12.59 -8.68 17.16
N VAL A 152 -12.23 -7.52 16.64
CA VAL A 152 -12.77 -6.22 17.04
C VAL A 152 -13.46 -5.61 15.83
N ASP A 153 -14.64 -5.03 16.04
CA ASP A 153 -15.47 -4.43 14.99
C ASP A 153 -15.62 -2.93 15.24
N ALA A 154 -15.55 -2.13 14.17
CA ALA A 154 -15.99 -0.74 14.14
C ALA A 154 -17.28 -0.61 13.33
N ASP A 155 -18.16 0.30 13.73
CA ASP A 155 -19.37 0.64 12.97
C ASP A 155 -19.00 1.50 11.76
N ILE A 156 -19.31 0.99 10.58
CA ILE A 156 -19.14 1.67 9.30
C ILE A 156 -20.49 1.87 8.59
N SER A 157 -21.62 1.58 9.23
CA SER A 157 -22.95 1.62 8.60
C SER A 157 -23.28 2.96 7.92
N GLY A 158 -22.67 4.05 8.37
CA GLY A 158 -22.79 5.39 7.79
C GLY A 158 -21.87 5.70 6.59
N TRP A 159 -20.93 4.81 6.22
CA TRP A 159 -20.05 5.03 5.08
C TRP A 159 -20.83 5.04 3.78
N LYS A 160 -20.47 5.94 2.87
CA LYS A 160 -21.09 6.05 1.56
C LYS A 160 -20.13 5.63 0.44
N PRO A 161 -20.64 5.06 -0.65
CA PRO A 161 -19.83 4.78 -1.83
C PRO A 161 -19.10 6.04 -2.31
N GLY A 162 -17.82 5.89 -2.64
CA GLY A 162 -17.00 6.97 -3.18
C GLY A 162 -16.47 7.98 -2.17
N GLU A 163 -16.68 7.77 -0.87
CA GLU A 163 -16.03 8.58 0.17
C GLU A 163 -14.69 7.98 0.58
N TRP A 164 -13.70 8.84 0.90
CA TRP A 164 -12.40 8.38 1.40
C TRP A 164 -12.47 8.18 2.91
N HIS A 165 -12.07 6.99 3.37
CA HIS A 165 -11.97 6.63 4.77
C HIS A 165 -10.54 6.24 5.12
N HIS A 166 -10.08 6.69 6.28
CA HIS A 166 -8.81 6.23 6.84
C HIS A 166 -9.07 5.03 7.74
N VAL A 167 -8.37 3.94 7.48
CA VAL A 167 -8.42 2.72 8.29
C VAL A 167 -7.05 2.54 8.94
N ALA A 168 -7.04 2.33 10.25
CA ALA A 168 -5.85 1.98 11.01
C ALA A 168 -6.21 0.89 12.04
N ALA A 169 -5.46 -0.21 12.03
CA ALA A 169 -5.60 -1.33 12.95
C ALA A 169 -4.30 -1.52 13.74
N VAL A 170 -4.40 -1.53 15.07
CA VAL A 170 -3.30 -1.59 16.05
C VAL A 170 -3.51 -2.77 16.98
#